data_AF-A0A3N5TB21-F1
#
_entry.id   AF-A0A3N5TB21-F1
#
_cell.length_a   1.000
_cell.length_b   1.000
_cell.length_c   1.000
_cell.angle_alpha   90.00
_cell.angle_beta   90.00
_cell.angle_gamma   90.00
#
_symmetry.space_group_name_H-M   'P 1'
#
loop_
_entity.id
_entity.type
_entity.pdbx_description
1 polymer ?
#
loop_
_entity_poly.entity_id
_entity_poly.type
_entity_poly.pdbx_seq_one_letter_code
_entity_poly.pdbx_strand_id
1 'polypeptide(L)'
;MPKRRNLISNILTSGTLDSLAPELRRRVIILNLMIFAGSIVISIFAVVAFFESNLLRALLDGGLAVFLMVILLYMRIFKRFKISSYISLFMTSALFVYLALSPGKDGSGGLWLLALPLISIFLVGLRPGIIFSVSSIIIVVGIYTTGLLSSAIPALAGVKKVFDLSFYTPDVVMRMTGTYFIVG
;
A
#
# COMPACT_ATOMS: atom_id res chain seq x y z
N MET A 1 -40.61 10.30 11.83
CA MET A 1 -39.69 11.24 12.51
C MET A 1 -38.37 11.30 11.73
N PRO A 2 -37.92 12.47 11.23
CA PRO A 2 -36.63 12.57 10.57
C PRO A 2 -35.53 12.40 11.61
N LYS A 3 -34.91 11.22 11.62
CA LYS A 3 -33.80 10.87 12.52
C LYS A 3 -32.68 11.89 12.30
N ARG A 4 -32.29 12.63 13.35
CA ARG A 4 -31.18 13.61 13.31
C ARG A 4 -29.96 12.90 12.72
N ARG A 5 -29.60 13.21 11.48
CA ARG A 5 -28.56 12.50 10.74
C ARG A 5 -27.20 12.96 11.28
N ASN A 6 -26.49 12.09 11.98
CA ASN A 6 -25.14 12.38 12.47
C ASN A 6 -24.23 12.71 11.27
N LEU A 7 -23.55 13.86 11.29
CA LEU A 7 -22.67 14.32 10.20
C LEU A 7 -21.63 13.24 9.80
N ILE A 8 -21.09 12.54 10.79
CA ILE A 8 -20.16 11.42 10.61
C ILE A 8 -20.81 10.30 9.79
N SER A 9 -22.03 9.89 10.12
CA SER A 9 -22.74 8.85 9.37
C SER A 9 -23.02 9.25 7.92
N ASN A 10 -23.24 10.54 7.65
CA ASN A 10 -23.48 11.06 6.31
C ASN A 10 -22.20 11.07 5.46
N ILE A 11 -21.06 11.42 6.06
CA ILE A 11 -19.74 11.35 5.40
C ILE A 11 -19.40 9.90 5.09
N LEU A 12 -19.52 9.00 6.07
CA LEU A 12 -19.13 7.59 5.93
C LEU A 12 -20.00 6.81 4.93
N THR A 13 -21.28 7.14 4.83
CA THR A 13 -22.20 6.47 3.89
C THR A 13 -22.37 7.21 2.59
N SER A 14 -21.60 8.29 2.39
CA SER A 14 -21.75 9.21 1.26
C SER A 14 -23.20 9.67 1.05
N GLY A 15 -24.04 9.71 2.08
CA GLY A 15 -25.48 10.02 1.98
C GLY A 15 -26.35 8.94 1.33
N THR A 16 -25.92 7.68 1.27
CA THR A 16 -26.68 6.53 0.71
C THR A 16 -27.21 5.55 1.76
N LEU A 17 -27.43 6.05 2.97
CA LEU A 17 -27.74 5.25 4.16
C LEU A 17 -29.05 4.47 4.05
N ASP A 18 -30.02 4.87 3.22
CA ASP A 18 -31.32 4.19 3.16
C ASP A 18 -31.58 3.44 1.83
N SER A 19 -30.76 3.68 0.80
CA SER A 19 -31.00 3.17 -0.57
C SER A 19 -30.24 1.89 -0.92
N LEU A 20 -29.29 1.47 -0.10
CA LEU A 20 -28.39 0.35 -0.38
C LEU A 20 -28.69 -0.85 0.53
N ALA A 21 -28.60 -2.05 -0.05
CA ALA A 21 -28.60 -3.32 0.67
C ALA A 21 -27.52 -3.29 1.79
N PRO A 22 -27.78 -3.94 2.95
CA PRO A 22 -26.88 -3.88 4.10
C PRO A 22 -25.43 -4.26 3.79
N GLU A 23 -25.22 -5.26 2.93
CA GLU A 23 -23.89 -5.72 2.51
C GLU A 23 -23.15 -4.65 1.69
N LEU A 24 -23.81 -4.09 0.68
CA LEU A 24 -23.24 -3.06 -0.18
C LEU A 24 -22.93 -1.78 0.61
N ARG A 25 -23.77 -1.45 1.59
CA ARG A 25 -23.55 -0.32 2.51
C ARG A 25 -22.27 -0.49 3.33
N ARG A 26 -22.04 -1.67 3.91
CA ARG A 26 -20.81 -1.96 4.67
C ARG A 26 -19.57 -1.79 3.79
N ARG A 27 -19.64 -2.28 2.55
CA ARG A 27 -18.55 -2.13 1.57
C ARG A 27 -18.25 -0.66 1.25
N VAL A 28 -19.27 0.17 1.05
CA VAL A 28 -19.11 1.61 0.81
C VAL A 28 -18.49 2.31 2.02
N ILE A 29 -18.92 1.96 3.24
CA ILE A 29 -18.34 2.53 4.47
C ILE A 29 -16.85 2.20 4.58
N ILE A 30 -16.48 0.93 4.36
CA ILE A 30 -15.08 0.49 4.38
C ILE A 30 -14.27 1.24 3.31
N LEU A 31 -14.79 1.33 2.09
CA LEU A 31 -14.13 2.05 0.99
C LEU A 31 -13.86 3.52 1.34
N ASN A 32 -14.87 4.23 1.86
CA ASN A 32 -14.73 5.62 2.26
C ASN A 32 -13.73 5.80 3.40
N LEU A 33 -13.76 4.92 4.41
CA LEU A 33 -12.80 4.94 5.51
C LEU A 33 -11.37 4.74 5.02
N MET A 34 -11.16 3.80 4.10
CA MET A 34 -9.83 3.49 3.57
C MET A 34 -9.28 4.63 2.72
N ILE A 35 -10.10 5.23 1.84
CA ILE A 35 -9.67 6.39 1.04
C ILE A 35 -9.40 7.59 1.94
N PHE A 36 -10.24 7.82 2.95
CA PHE A 36 -10.05 8.91 3.91
C PHE A 36 -8.78 8.73 4.74
N ALA A 37 -8.59 7.55 5.36
CA ALA A 37 -7.38 7.24 6.11
C ALA A 37 -6.13 7.32 5.23
N GLY A 38 -6.19 6.77 4.01
CA GLY A 38 -5.09 6.85 3.03
C GLY A 38 -4.75 8.29 2.67
N SER A 39 -5.75 9.15 2.46
CA SER A 39 -5.53 10.57 2.16
C SER A 39 -4.82 11.31 3.30
N ILE A 40 -5.13 10.98 4.56
CA ILE A 40 -4.45 11.55 5.74
C ILE A 40 -2.98 11.09 5.76
N VAL A 41 -2.73 9.78 5.61
CA VAL A 41 -1.36 9.22 5.62
C VAL A 41 -0.50 9.84 4.52
N ILE A 42 -1.04 9.92 3.29
CA ILE A 42 -0.30 10.51 2.16
C ILE A 42 -0.09 12.02 2.36
N SER A 43 -1.05 12.73 2.97
CA SER A 43 -0.85 14.15 3.30
C SER A 43 0.31 14.35 4.27
N ILE A 44 0.47 13.46 5.26
CA ILE A 44 1.62 13.48 6.17
C ILE A 44 2.91 13.27 5.37
N PHE A 45 2.95 12.34 4.42
CA PHE A 45 4.13 12.13 3.58
C PHE A 45 4.47 13.31 2.69
N ALA A 46 3.47 14.02 2.16
CA ALA A 46 3.69 15.25 1.42
C ALA A 46 4.39 16.31 2.27
N VAL A 47 3.94 16.48 3.53
CA VAL A 47 4.56 17.41 4.49
C VAL A 47 5.98 16.98 4.83
N VAL A 48 6.21 15.69 5.11
CA VAL A 48 7.55 15.15 5.40
C VAL A 48 8.49 15.37 4.20
N ALA A 49 8.05 15.03 2.99
CA ALA A 49 8.83 15.22 1.77
C ALA A 49 9.17 16.69 1.49
N PHE A 50 8.27 17.62 1.86
CA PHE A 50 8.53 19.05 1.78
C PHE A 50 9.68 19.47 2.70
N PHE A 51 9.68 19.00 3.96
CA PHE A 51 10.78 19.24 4.90
C PHE A 51 12.09 18.55 4.50
N GLU A 52 12.02 17.44 3.77
CA GLU A 52 13.20 16.79 3.18
C GLU A 52 13.79 17.55 1.97
N SER A 53 13.18 18.67 1.55
CA SER A 53 13.51 19.43 0.34
C SER A 53 13.31 18.63 -0.97
N ASN A 54 12.50 17.56 -0.93
CA ASN A 54 12.15 16.79 -2.12
C ASN A 54 10.80 17.28 -2.67
N LEU A 55 10.84 18.39 -3.41
CA LEU A 55 9.64 19.04 -3.95
C LEU A 55 8.84 18.14 -4.89
N LEU A 56 9.51 17.29 -5.67
CA LEU A 56 8.83 16.38 -6.59
C LEU A 56 8.00 15.35 -5.82
N ARG A 57 8.57 14.71 -4.79
CA ARG A 57 7.86 13.78 -3.92
C ARG A 57 6.72 14.47 -3.18
N ALA A 58 6.95 15.66 -2.64
CA ALA A 58 5.93 16.45 -1.95
C ALA A 58 4.74 16.77 -2.88
N LEU A 59 5.01 17.11 -4.15
CA LEU A 59 3.97 17.39 -5.14
C LEU A 59 3.19 16.15 -5.54
N LEU A 60 3.86 15.01 -5.71
CA LEU A 60 3.21 13.74 -6.06
C LEU A 60 2.33 13.22 -4.91
N ASP A 61 2.86 13.21 -3.68
CA ASP A 61 2.13 12.82 -2.48
C ASP A 61 0.95 13.78 -2.24
N GLY A 62 1.20 15.10 -2.27
CA GLY A 62 0.17 16.12 -2.09
C GLY A 62 -0.91 16.07 -3.18
N GLY A 63 -0.49 15.89 -4.43
CA GLY A 63 -1.39 15.72 -5.57
C GLY A 63 -2.29 14.49 -5.42
N LEU A 64 -1.73 13.35 -4.99
CA LEU A 64 -2.53 12.15 -4.73
C LEU A 64 -3.49 12.35 -3.55
N ALA A 65 -3.06 13.02 -2.47
CA ALA A 65 -3.92 13.30 -1.33
C ALA A 65 -5.15 14.14 -1.73
N VAL A 66 -4.93 15.21 -2.51
CA VAL A 66 -6.01 16.04 -3.07
C VAL A 66 -6.90 15.21 -4.00
N PHE A 67 -6.30 14.39 -4.86
CA PHE A 67 -7.03 13.53 -5.78
C PHE A 67 -7.95 12.53 -5.05
N LEU A 68 -7.47 11.89 -3.97
CA LEU A 68 -8.27 10.99 -3.14
C LEU A 68 -9.42 11.72 -2.45
N MET A 69 -9.21 12.95 -1.99
CA MET A 69 -10.28 13.81 -1.46
C MET A 69 -11.33 14.15 -2.53
N VAL A 70 -10.91 14.45 -3.76
CA VAL A 70 -11.82 14.66 -4.90
C VAL A 70 -12.60 13.39 -5.21
N ILE A 71 -11.98 12.21 -5.10
CA ILE A 71 -12.69 10.93 -5.25
C ILE A 71 -13.77 10.74 -4.17
N LEU A 72 -13.50 11.10 -2.91
CA LEU A 72 -14.53 11.04 -1.86
C LEU A 72 -15.74 11.91 -2.20
N LEU A 73 -15.50 13.12 -2.72
CA LEU A 73 -16.55 14.02 -3.20
C LEU A 73 -17.28 13.46 -4.43
N TYR A 74 -16.54 12.91 -5.39
CA TYR A 74 -17.09 12.26 -6.58
C TYR A 74 -18.01 11.09 -6.22
N MET A 75 -17.60 10.23 -5.29
CA MET A 75 -18.43 9.13 -4.78
C MET A 75 -19.71 9.65 -4.11
N ARG A 76 -19.62 10.79 -3.43
CA ARG A 76 -20.78 11.44 -2.81
C ARG A 76 -21.78 11.96 -3.84
N ILE A 77 -21.33 12.48 -4.96
CA ILE A 77 -22.19 13.05 -6.00
C ILE A 77 -22.74 11.96 -6.92
N PHE A 78 -21.85 11.14 -7.51
CA PHE A 78 -22.20 10.22 -8.59
C PHE A 78 -22.52 8.80 -8.13
N LYS A 79 -22.23 8.44 -6.87
CA LYS A 79 -22.45 7.09 -6.29
C LYS A 79 -21.77 5.95 -7.06
N ARG A 80 -20.73 6.25 -7.85
CA ARG A 80 -19.97 5.27 -8.65
C ARG A 80 -18.82 4.66 -7.84
N PHE A 81 -19.16 3.90 -6.80
CA PHE A 81 -18.18 3.35 -5.84
C PHE A 81 -17.18 2.37 -6.48
N LYS A 82 -17.65 1.49 -7.36
CA LYS A 82 -16.78 0.50 -8.02
C LYS A 82 -15.69 1.18 -8.86
N ILE A 83 -16.06 2.12 -9.71
CA ILE A 83 -15.11 2.85 -10.56
C ILE A 83 -14.12 3.63 -9.68
N SER A 84 -14.63 4.31 -8.66
CA SER A 84 -13.81 5.09 -7.72
C SER A 84 -12.79 4.22 -6.99
N SER A 85 -13.15 2.99 -6.61
CA SER A 85 -12.20 2.06 -5.98
C SER A 85 -11.06 1.64 -6.91
N TYR A 86 -11.33 1.36 -8.19
CA TYR A 86 -10.30 1.00 -9.16
C TYR A 86 -9.38 2.17 -9.49
N ILE A 87 -9.95 3.37 -9.68
CA ILE A 87 -9.16 4.58 -9.94
C ILE A 87 -8.25 4.89 -8.73
N SER A 88 -8.78 4.82 -7.51
CA SER A 88 -8.00 5.03 -6.28
C SER A 88 -6.87 4.02 -6.17
N LEU A 89 -7.15 2.74 -6.44
CA LEU A 89 -6.15 1.68 -6.41
C LEU A 89 -5.06 1.91 -7.45
N PHE A 90 -5.42 2.25 -8.68
CA PHE A 90 -4.47 2.48 -9.76
C PHE A 90 -3.53 3.64 -9.45
N MET A 91 -4.09 4.78 -9.02
CA MET A 91 -3.30 5.98 -8.70
C MET A 91 -2.40 5.77 -7.48
N THR A 92 -2.90 5.08 -6.45
CA THR A 92 -2.08 4.72 -5.28
C THR A 92 -0.97 3.74 -5.66
N SER A 93 -1.26 2.76 -6.51
CA SER A 93 -0.25 1.80 -6.99
C SER A 93 0.84 2.49 -7.80
N ALA A 94 0.48 3.42 -8.67
CA ALA A 94 1.43 4.20 -9.45
C ALA A 94 2.38 5.02 -8.53
N LEU A 95 1.84 5.66 -7.49
CA LEU A 95 2.65 6.36 -6.50
C LEU A 95 3.60 5.41 -5.77
N PHE A 96 3.14 4.23 -5.37
CA PHE A 96 3.98 3.27 -4.64
C PHE A 96 5.10 2.70 -5.51
N VAL A 97 4.86 2.50 -6.81
CA VAL A 97 5.91 2.16 -7.77
C VAL A 97 6.91 3.30 -7.89
N TYR A 98 6.46 4.56 -7.96
CA TYR A 98 7.37 5.72 -7.95
C TYR A 98 8.24 5.76 -6.68
N LEU A 99 7.65 5.57 -5.50
CA LEU A 99 8.39 5.55 -4.24
C LEU A 99 9.44 4.43 -4.18
N ALA A 100 9.16 3.29 -4.81
CA ALA A 100 10.11 2.19 -4.88
C ALA A 100 11.30 2.48 -5.81
N LEU A 101 11.09 3.21 -6.91
CA LEU A 101 12.15 3.59 -7.85
C LEU A 101 12.96 4.80 -7.40
N SER A 102 12.34 5.71 -6.65
CA SER A 102 12.97 6.90 -6.09
C SER A 102 12.90 6.85 -4.55
N PRO A 103 13.61 5.89 -3.91
CA PRO A 103 13.59 5.77 -2.47
C PRO A 103 14.16 7.06 -1.83
N GLY A 104 13.46 7.59 -0.83
CA GLY A 104 13.90 8.77 -0.08
C GLY A 104 15.20 8.51 0.69
N LYS A 105 15.63 9.49 1.51
CA LYS A 105 16.90 9.43 2.26
C LYS A 105 17.08 8.14 3.08
N ASP A 106 15.98 7.56 3.55
CA ASP A 106 15.98 6.37 4.41
C ASP A 106 15.85 5.04 3.66
N GLY A 107 15.79 5.04 2.33
CA GLY A 107 15.65 3.80 1.56
C GLY A 107 14.29 3.09 1.72
N SER A 108 13.30 3.73 2.37
CA SER A 108 12.05 3.10 2.81
C SER A 108 10.94 3.07 1.76
N GLY A 109 11.15 3.70 0.60
CA GLY A 109 10.13 3.86 -0.43
C GLY A 109 9.60 2.54 -1.00
N GLY A 110 10.45 1.51 -1.08
CA GLY A 110 10.06 0.18 -1.55
C GLY A 110 9.13 -0.58 -0.59
N LEU A 111 9.05 -0.20 0.69
CA LEU A 111 8.17 -0.87 1.67
C LEU A 111 6.69 -0.68 1.34
N TRP A 112 6.33 0.42 0.67
CA TRP A 112 4.95 0.69 0.28
C TRP A 112 4.40 -0.32 -0.72
N LEU A 113 5.26 -0.95 -1.52
CA LEU A 113 4.86 -2.05 -2.39
C LEU A 113 4.32 -3.25 -1.61
N LEU A 114 4.80 -3.48 -0.38
CA LEU A 114 4.30 -4.56 0.49
C LEU A 114 2.90 -4.26 1.06
N ALA A 115 2.47 -3.00 1.03
CA ALA A 115 1.13 -2.62 1.44
C ALA A 115 0.09 -2.80 0.32
N LEU A 116 0.51 -2.89 -0.96
CA LEU A 116 -0.40 -3.04 -2.10
C LEU A 116 -1.35 -4.25 -2.00
N PRO A 117 -0.89 -5.46 -1.59
CA PRO A 117 -1.76 -6.61 -1.43
C PRO A 117 -2.92 -6.38 -0.47
N LEU A 118 -2.68 -5.63 0.60
CA LEU A 118 -3.68 -5.33 1.62
C LEU A 118 -4.64 -4.24 1.12
N ILE A 119 -4.09 -3.18 0.54
CA ILE A 119 -4.83 -2.03 0.03
C ILE A 119 -5.76 -2.42 -1.13
N SER A 120 -5.33 -3.31 -2.03
CA SER A 120 -6.16 -3.79 -3.13
C SER A 120 -7.40 -4.54 -2.64
N ILE A 121 -7.24 -5.43 -1.65
CA ILE A 121 -8.36 -6.20 -1.06
C ILE A 121 -9.39 -5.25 -0.44
N PHE A 122 -8.94 -4.22 0.28
CA PHE A 122 -9.83 -3.27 0.91
C PHE A 122 -10.53 -2.31 -0.07
N LEU A 123 -9.83 -1.86 -1.12
CA LEU A 123 -10.39 -0.94 -2.10
C LEU A 123 -11.37 -1.64 -3.04
N VAL A 124 -10.93 -2.69 -3.74
CA VAL A 124 -11.75 -3.33 -4.79
C VAL A 124 -12.53 -4.54 -4.29
N GLY A 125 -12.31 -5.01 -3.07
CA GLY A 125 -12.96 -6.19 -2.46
C GLY A 125 -12.18 -7.49 -2.69
N LEU A 126 -12.55 -8.56 -1.99
CA LEU A 126 -11.74 -9.78 -1.87
C LEU A 126 -11.35 -10.42 -3.21
N ARG A 127 -12.31 -10.76 -4.08
CA ARG A 127 -12.03 -11.48 -5.34
C ARG A 127 -11.11 -10.70 -6.29
N PRO A 128 -11.47 -9.47 -6.75
CA PRO A 128 -10.58 -8.69 -7.60
C PRO A 128 -9.31 -8.27 -6.84
N GLY A 129 -9.42 -8.03 -5.54
CA GLY A 129 -8.30 -7.65 -4.68
C GLY A 129 -7.20 -8.70 -4.69
N ILE A 130 -7.53 -9.98 -4.47
CA ILE A 130 -6.55 -11.08 -4.50
C ILE A 130 -5.82 -11.15 -5.84
N ILE A 131 -6.54 -10.98 -6.96
CA ILE A 131 -5.90 -10.98 -8.30
C ILE A 131 -4.88 -9.84 -8.39
N PHE A 132 -5.27 -8.63 -7.97
CA PHE A 132 -4.35 -7.49 -7.90
C PHE A 132 -3.19 -7.74 -6.94
N SER A 133 -3.45 -8.31 -5.76
CA SER A 133 -2.43 -8.63 -4.75
C SER A 133 -1.38 -9.59 -5.31
N VAL A 134 -1.82 -10.73 -5.86
CA VAL A 134 -0.92 -11.75 -6.43
C VAL A 134 -0.14 -11.17 -7.60
N SER A 135 -0.80 -10.46 -8.51
CA SER A 135 -0.11 -9.83 -9.65
C SER A 135 0.94 -8.81 -9.19
N SER A 136 0.63 -7.98 -8.18
CA SER A 136 1.56 -7.01 -7.63
C SER A 136 2.77 -7.69 -6.99
N ILE A 137 2.57 -8.77 -6.23
CA ILE A 137 3.68 -9.52 -5.62
C ILE A 137 4.59 -10.13 -6.68
N ILE A 138 4.01 -10.76 -7.72
CA ILE A 138 4.79 -11.34 -8.81
C ILE A 138 5.64 -10.27 -9.51
N ILE A 139 5.05 -9.09 -9.78
CA ILE A 139 5.77 -7.96 -10.38
C ILE A 139 6.91 -7.49 -9.46
N VAL A 140 6.64 -7.31 -8.16
CA VAL A 140 7.65 -6.86 -7.18
C VAL A 140 8.80 -7.86 -7.08
N VAL A 141 8.50 -9.16 -6.99
CA VAL A 141 9.51 -10.22 -6.97
C VAL A 141 10.30 -10.25 -8.28
N GLY A 142 9.62 -10.16 -9.42
CA GLY A 142 10.27 -10.13 -10.73
C GLY A 142 11.19 -8.93 -10.93
N ILE A 143 10.78 -7.74 -10.50
CA ILE A 143 11.65 -6.56 -10.55
C ILE A 143 12.81 -6.70 -9.54
N TYR A 144 12.58 -7.29 -8.37
CA TYR A 144 13.63 -7.51 -7.38
C TYR A 144 14.75 -8.45 -7.89
N THR A 145 14.40 -9.54 -8.59
CA THR A 145 15.41 -10.48 -9.13
C THR A 145 16.30 -9.86 -10.21
N THR A 146 15.82 -8.86 -10.95
CA THR A 146 16.64 -8.11 -11.93
C THR A 146 17.67 -7.17 -11.30
N GLY A 147 17.64 -7.00 -9.97
CA GLY A 147 18.54 -6.09 -9.25
C GLY A 147 18.07 -4.64 -9.20
N LEU A 148 17.05 -4.26 -10.00
CA LEU A 148 16.51 -2.90 -10.11
C LEU A 148 15.96 -2.37 -8.77
N LEU A 149 15.39 -3.25 -7.94
CA LEU A 149 14.90 -2.93 -6.60
C LEU A 149 15.80 -3.43 -5.47
N SER A 150 16.99 -3.97 -5.77
CA SER A 150 17.86 -4.58 -4.74
C SER A 150 18.40 -3.56 -3.73
N SER A 151 18.54 -2.30 -4.14
CA SER A 151 18.90 -1.16 -3.27
C SER A 151 17.71 -0.52 -2.54
N ALA A 152 16.48 -0.73 -3.04
CA ALA A 152 15.28 -0.06 -2.57
C ALA A 152 14.56 -0.76 -1.42
N ILE A 153 14.90 -2.02 -1.13
CA ILE A 153 14.34 -2.77 -0.01
C ILE A 153 15.48 -3.50 0.74
N PRO A 154 16.26 -2.79 1.58
CA PRO A 154 17.32 -3.41 2.39
C PRO A 154 16.79 -4.56 3.27
N ALA A 155 15.52 -4.48 3.70
CA ALA A 155 14.85 -5.53 4.45
C ALA A 155 14.74 -6.87 3.69
N LEU A 156 14.71 -6.85 2.36
CA LEU A 156 14.72 -8.06 1.52
C LEU A 156 16.14 -8.57 1.21
N ALA A 157 17.19 -7.80 1.50
CA ALA A 157 18.57 -8.30 1.38
C ALA A 157 18.81 -9.51 2.30
N GLY A 158 18.14 -9.57 3.45
CA GLY A 158 18.11 -10.75 4.32
C GLY A 158 17.38 -11.94 3.70
N VAL A 159 16.31 -11.69 2.93
CA VAL A 159 15.57 -12.72 2.19
C VAL A 159 16.44 -13.31 1.07
N LYS A 160 17.28 -12.48 0.43
CA LYS A 160 18.26 -12.97 -0.55
C LYS A 160 19.16 -14.05 0.06
N LYS A 161 19.60 -13.91 1.32
CA LYS A 161 20.40 -14.93 2.03
C LYS A 161 19.62 -16.23 2.32
N VAL A 162 18.30 -16.16 2.51
CA VAL A 162 17.46 -17.35 2.77
C VAL A 162 17.22 -18.15 1.49
N PHE A 163 17.12 -17.47 0.34
CA PHE A 163 16.90 -18.12 -0.97
C PHE A 163 18.19 -18.38 -1.76
N ASP A 164 19.33 -17.93 -1.27
CA ASP A 164 20.63 -18.26 -1.84
C ASP A 164 21.00 -19.69 -1.41
N LEU A 165 20.73 -20.67 -2.28
CA LEU A 165 21.07 -22.08 -2.05
C LEU A 165 22.59 -22.31 -1.89
N SER A 166 23.43 -21.33 -2.23
CA SER A 166 24.87 -21.36 -1.94
C SER A 166 25.20 -21.27 -0.44
N PHE A 167 24.28 -20.80 0.41
CA PHE A 167 24.46 -20.83 1.87
C PHE A 167 24.34 -22.23 2.47
N TYR A 168 23.75 -23.18 1.71
CA TYR A 168 23.61 -24.59 2.10
C TYR A 168 24.71 -25.47 1.51
N THR A 169 25.86 -24.91 1.13
CA THR A 169 27.03 -25.72 0.80
C THR A 169 27.60 -26.38 2.08
N PRO A 170 28.11 -27.63 2.01
CA PRO A 170 28.48 -28.42 3.19
C PRO A 170 29.54 -27.76 4.11
N ASP A 171 30.36 -26.90 3.53
CA ASP A 171 31.45 -26.14 4.15
C ASP A 171 30.99 -25.10 5.18
N VAL A 172 29.79 -24.53 5.02
CA VAL A 172 29.23 -23.56 5.99
C VAL A 172 28.57 -24.29 7.17
N VAL A 173 27.94 -25.44 6.91
CA VAL A 173 27.30 -26.27 7.95
C VAL A 173 28.34 -26.87 8.90
N MET A 174 29.51 -27.29 8.42
CA MET A 174 30.59 -27.81 9.28
C MET A 174 31.20 -26.74 10.20
N ARG A 175 31.17 -25.46 9.81
CA ARG A 175 31.69 -24.37 10.67
C ARG A 175 30.77 -24.04 11.84
N MET A 176 29.47 -24.34 11.74
CA MET A 176 28.50 -24.07 12.82
C MET A 176 28.40 -25.18 13.86
N THR A 177 28.80 -26.41 13.53
CA THR A 177 28.80 -27.56 14.46
C THR A 177 30.15 -27.81 15.12
N GLY A 178 31.23 -27.15 14.68
CA GLY A 178 32.61 -27.41 15.10
C GLY A 178 33.13 -26.66 16.34
N THR A 179 32.32 -25.85 17.04
CA THR A 179 32.83 -24.97 18.13
C THR A 179 32.60 -25.48 19.56
N TYR A 180 32.30 -26.77 19.75
CA TYR A 180 32.06 -27.36 21.08
C TYR A 180 32.96 -28.56 21.44
N PHE A 181 34.12 -28.72 20.81
CA PHE A 181 35.12 -29.67 21.31
C PHE A 181 36.50 -29.00 21.31
N ILE A 182 37.22 -29.19 22.41
CA ILE A 182 38.55 -28.66 22.79
C ILE A 182 38.49 -27.33 23.56
N VAL A 183 38.18 -27.39 24.87
CA VAL A 183 39.09 -27.08 26.00
C VAL A 183 38.45 -27.70 27.26
N GLY A 184 39.15 -28.63 27.92
CA GLY A 184 38.76 -29.27 29.18
C GLY A 184 39.14 -30.73 29.23
#